data_AF-A0A1J5J195-F1
#
_entry.id   AF-A0A1J5J195-F1
#
_cell.length_a   1.000
_cell.length_b   1.000
_cell.length_c   1.000
_cell.angle_alpha   90.00
_cell.angle_beta   90.00
_cell.angle_gamma   90.00
#
_symmetry.space_group_name_H-M   'P 1'
#
loop_
_entity.id
_entity.type
_entity.pdbx_description
1 polymer ?
#
loop_
_entity_poly.entity_id
_entity_poly.type
_entity_poly.pdbx_seq_one_letter_code
_entity_poly.pdbx_strand_id
1 'polypeptide(L)'
;MVELGSLFRTKRAVEDLGFTLGGEPMEFHGGKVQIHRLTKIDARSAEQLVLDLLIVTPETRQAWEGRLKVEWEGGTLSVVSPEGLITLKSLRGSGQDQDDIVYLGSITDED
;
A
#
# COMPACT_ATOMS: atom_id res chain seq x y z
N MET A 1 1.86 -2.67 1.89
CA MET A 1 1.57 -2.61 3.35
C MET A 1 2.71 -3.29 4.11
N VAL A 2 2.97 -2.92 5.36
CA VAL A 2 4.01 -3.53 6.22
C VAL A 2 3.62 -3.50 7.69
N GLU A 3 4.01 -4.51 8.47
CA GLU A 3 3.88 -4.43 9.93
C GLU A 3 4.90 -3.44 10.50
N LEU A 4 4.52 -2.71 11.56
CA LEU A 4 5.39 -1.72 12.19
C LEU A 4 6.74 -2.30 12.63
N GLY A 5 6.74 -3.51 13.21
CA GLY A 5 7.97 -4.20 13.62
C GLY A 5 8.90 -4.58 12.46
N SER A 6 8.39 -4.61 11.23
CA SER A 6 9.17 -4.86 10.02
C SER A 6 9.67 -3.61 9.33
N LEU A 7 9.18 -2.41 9.72
CA LEU A 7 9.40 -1.18 8.98
C LEU A 7 10.90 -0.90 8.73
N PHE A 8 11.73 -1.01 9.76
CA PHE A 8 13.16 -0.77 9.64
C PHE A 8 13.81 -1.70 8.60
N ARG A 9 13.51 -3.00 8.67
CA ARG A 9 14.06 -4.01 7.75
C ARG A 9 13.60 -3.73 6.31
N THR A 10 12.35 -3.30 6.14
CA THR A 10 11.80 -3.00 4.81
C THR A 10 12.45 -1.75 4.22
N LYS A 11 12.66 -0.70 5.02
CA LYS A 11 13.41 0.50 4.58
C LYS A 11 14.81 0.12 4.11
N ARG A 12 15.55 -0.65 4.91
CA ARG A 12 16.89 -1.15 4.55
C ARG A 12 16.88 -1.94 3.23
N ALA A 13 15.90 -2.82 3.03
CA ALA A 13 15.84 -3.65 1.83
C ALA A 13 15.63 -2.83 0.53
N VAL A 14 15.01 -1.65 0.62
CA VAL A 14 14.74 -0.80 -0.56
C VAL A 14 15.73 0.35 -0.72
N GLU A 15 16.57 0.62 0.28
CA GLU A 15 17.68 1.58 0.20
C GLU A 15 18.64 1.19 -0.94
N ASP A 16 19.00 -0.09 -1.05
CA ASP A 16 19.88 -0.62 -2.11
C ASP A 16 19.27 -0.48 -3.52
N LEU A 17 17.94 -0.35 -3.60
CA LEU A 17 17.23 -0.09 -4.85
C LEU A 17 17.18 1.41 -5.20
N GLY A 18 17.65 2.28 -4.31
CA GLY A 18 17.71 3.74 -4.46
C GLY A 18 16.60 4.51 -3.75
N PHE A 19 15.71 3.85 -3.01
CA PHE A 19 14.64 4.50 -2.25
C PHE A 19 15.16 5.01 -0.92
N THR A 20 15.74 6.21 -0.93
CA THR A 20 16.46 6.78 0.24
C THR A 20 15.91 8.11 0.72
N LEU A 21 15.22 8.86 -0.15
CA LEU A 21 14.63 10.14 0.22
C LEU A 21 13.32 9.89 0.98
N GLY A 22 13.26 10.26 2.24
CA GLY A 22 12.08 10.10 3.09
C GLY A 22 11.75 11.37 3.86
N GLY A 23 10.50 11.49 4.27
CA GLY A 23 10.02 12.51 5.21
C GLY A 23 9.48 11.90 6.49
N GLU A 24 8.94 12.75 7.36
CA GLU A 24 8.16 12.31 8.51
C GLU A 24 6.95 11.46 8.06
N PRO A 25 6.49 10.52 8.89
CA PRO A 25 5.34 9.68 8.56
C PRO A 25 4.10 10.56 8.34
N MET A 26 3.31 10.22 7.32
CA MET A 26 2.01 10.85 7.10
C MET A 26 0.96 10.09 7.93
N GLU A 27 0.19 10.82 8.73
CA GLU A 27 -0.89 10.25 9.54
C GLU A 27 -2.25 10.82 9.13
N PHE A 28 -3.23 9.95 9.01
CA PHE A 28 -4.61 10.32 8.70
C PHE A 28 -5.58 9.69 9.70
N HIS A 29 -6.76 10.31 9.85
CA HIS A 29 -7.84 9.82 10.70
C HIS A 29 -7.41 9.54 12.15
N GLY A 30 -6.50 10.36 12.70
CA GLY A 30 -5.98 10.17 14.06
C GLY A 30 -5.03 8.98 14.20
N GLY A 31 -4.25 8.68 13.17
CA GLY A 31 -3.25 7.59 13.18
C GLY A 31 -3.78 6.23 12.72
N LYS A 32 -5.06 6.13 12.36
CA LYS A 32 -5.66 4.89 11.80
C LYS A 32 -5.03 4.48 10.48
N VAL A 33 -4.50 5.45 9.75
CA VAL A 33 -3.71 5.24 8.53
C VAL A 33 -2.38 5.97 8.71
N GLN A 34 -1.29 5.22 8.60
CA GLN A 34 0.08 5.73 8.69
C GLN A 34 0.87 5.32 7.46
N ILE A 35 1.55 6.27 6.81
CA ILE A 35 2.32 6.02 5.59
C ILE A 35 3.74 6.54 5.78
N HIS A 36 4.72 5.67 5.57
CA HIS A 36 6.10 6.10 5.37
C HIS A 36 6.41 6.13 3.88
N ARG A 37 6.62 7.32 3.35
CA ARG A 37 6.99 7.53 1.97
C ARG A 37 8.50 7.50 1.81
N LEU A 38 8.96 6.69 0.86
CA LEU A 38 10.30 6.72 0.33
C LEU A 38 10.25 7.13 -1.13
N THR A 39 11.31 7.78 -1.59
CA THR A 39 11.44 8.26 -2.96
C THR A 39 12.79 7.87 -3.51
N LYS A 40 12.78 7.51 -4.79
CA LYS A 40 13.95 7.31 -5.64
C LYS A 40 13.82 8.25 -6.84
N ILE A 41 14.93 8.82 -7.28
CA ILE A 41 15.02 9.47 -8.59
C ILE A 41 15.60 8.45 -9.56
N ASP A 42 14.86 8.07 -10.59
CA ASP A 42 15.34 7.13 -11.59
C ASP A 42 16.48 7.76 -12.40
N ALA A 43 17.62 7.09 -12.45
CA ALA A 43 18.82 7.64 -13.09
C ALA A 43 18.70 7.74 -14.62
N ARG A 44 17.77 7.01 -15.25
CA ARG A 44 17.60 6.98 -16.71
C ARG A 44 16.54 7.97 -17.17
N SER A 45 15.38 7.99 -16.53
CA SER A 45 14.27 8.88 -16.90
C SER A 45 14.30 10.22 -16.17
N ALA A 46 15.11 10.35 -15.11
CA ALA A 46 15.05 11.47 -14.16
C ALA A 46 13.68 11.61 -13.46
N GLU A 47 12.81 10.59 -13.55
CA GLU A 47 11.50 10.61 -12.92
C GLU A 47 11.61 10.29 -11.42
N GLN A 48 10.68 10.87 -10.67
CA GLN A 48 10.53 10.58 -9.26
C GLN A 48 9.63 9.35 -9.07
N LEU A 49 10.19 8.27 -8.55
CA LEU A 49 9.45 7.08 -8.14
C LEU A 49 9.17 7.13 -6.65
N VAL A 50 7.91 6.87 -6.29
CA VAL A 50 7.41 6.92 -4.92
C VAL A 50 7.06 5.53 -4.44
N LEU A 51 7.54 5.17 -3.26
CA LEU A 51 7.18 3.95 -2.55
C LEU A 51 6.51 4.31 -1.23
N ASP A 52 5.20 4.05 -1.14
CA ASP A 52 4.43 4.26 0.08
C ASP A 52 4.33 2.96 0.90
N LEU A 53 4.93 2.98 2.08
CA LEU A 53 4.82 1.92 3.07
C LEU A 53 3.65 2.23 4.00
N LEU A 54 2.47 1.72 3.65
CA LEU A 54 1.29 1.74 4.51
C LEU A 54 1.49 0.79 5.71
N ILE A 55 1.51 1.35 6.92
CA ILE A 55 1.65 0.58 8.16
C ILE A 55 0.35 -0.14 8.48
N VAL A 56 0.46 -1.41 8.87
CA VAL A 56 -0.68 -2.19 9.37
C VAL A 56 -1.09 -1.69 10.75
N THR A 57 -2.30 -1.18 10.81
CA THR A 57 -3.01 -0.70 12.01
C THR A 57 -4.17 -1.64 12.33
N PRO A 58 -4.83 -1.53 13.50
CA PRO A 58 -6.05 -2.27 13.77
C PRO A 58 -7.11 -2.10 12.67
N GLU A 59 -7.27 -0.89 12.13
CA GLU A 59 -8.28 -0.56 11.11
C GLU A 59 -7.96 -1.13 9.72
N THR A 60 -6.68 -1.36 9.42
CA THR A 60 -6.24 -1.92 8.12
C THR A 60 -5.90 -3.41 8.21
N ARG A 61 -6.01 -4.02 9.40
CA ARG A 61 -5.64 -5.41 9.67
C ARG A 61 -6.39 -6.41 8.82
N GLN A 62 -7.70 -6.22 8.63
CA GLN A 62 -8.49 -7.14 7.81
C GLN A 62 -8.01 -7.17 6.35
N ALA A 63 -7.73 -6.00 5.76
CA ALA A 63 -7.14 -5.89 4.42
C ALA A 63 -5.74 -6.50 4.35
N TRP A 64 -4.99 -6.47 5.46
CA TRP A 64 -3.70 -7.15 5.56
C TRP A 64 -3.85 -8.68 5.63
N GLU A 65 -4.74 -9.21 6.45
CA GLU A 65 -4.89 -10.66 6.63
C GLU A 65 -5.55 -11.33 5.42
N GLY A 66 -6.46 -10.63 4.73
CA GLY A 66 -7.14 -11.11 3.53
C GLY A 66 -6.35 -11.02 2.23
N ARG A 67 -5.03 -10.79 2.27
CA ARG A 67 -4.24 -10.71 1.03
C ARG A 67 -4.23 -12.02 0.24
N LEU A 68 -4.24 -11.87 -1.07
CA LEU A 68 -4.15 -12.96 -2.03
C LEU A 68 -2.70 -13.17 -2.46
N LYS A 69 -2.39 -14.41 -2.88
CA LYS A 69 -1.15 -14.74 -3.56
C LYS A 69 -1.43 -14.84 -5.06
N VAL A 70 -0.66 -14.12 -5.86
CA VAL A 70 -0.80 -14.10 -7.32
C VAL A 70 0.54 -14.36 -7.97
N GLU A 71 0.55 -15.12 -9.07
CA GLU A 71 1.76 -15.33 -9.86
C GLU A 71 2.04 -14.11 -10.73
N TRP A 72 3.30 -13.69 -10.77
CA TRP A 72 3.78 -12.57 -11.57
C TRP A 72 5.15 -12.90 -12.16
N GLU A 73 5.61 -12.11 -13.15
CA GLU A 73 6.84 -12.36 -13.91
C GLU A 73 8.09 -12.64 -13.06
N GLY A 74 8.14 -12.13 -11.83
CA GLY A 74 9.25 -12.31 -10.87
C GLY A 74 8.97 -13.25 -9.70
N GLY A 75 7.86 -13.97 -9.71
CA GLY A 75 7.41 -14.90 -8.67
C GLY A 75 6.09 -14.49 -8.02
N THR A 76 5.74 -15.19 -6.94
CA THR A 76 4.47 -14.99 -6.24
C THR A 76 4.46 -13.66 -5.45
N LEU A 77 3.50 -12.79 -5.76
CA LEU A 77 3.26 -11.54 -5.05
C LEU A 77 2.12 -11.71 -4.03
N SER A 78 2.20 -10.96 -2.93
CA SER A 78 1.10 -10.83 -1.97
C SER A 78 0.39 -9.49 -2.19
N VAL A 79 -0.85 -9.55 -2.67
CA VAL A 79 -1.65 -8.39 -3.08
C VAL A 79 -2.90 -8.27 -2.22
N VAL A 80 -3.39 -7.05 -2.02
CA VAL A 80 -4.66 -6.82 -1.29
C VAL A 80 -5.81 -7.32 -2.15
N SER A 81 -6.76 -8.05 -1.54
CA SER A 81 -7.97 -8.53 -2.24
C SER A 81 -8.88 -7.35 -2.63
N PRO A 82 -9.87 -7.55 -3.52
CA PRO A 82 -10.88 -6.53 -3.82
C PRO A 82 -11.58 -5.98 -2.56
N GLU A 83 -12.00 -6.84 -1.63
CA GLU A 83 -12.65 -6.44 -0.37
C GLU A 83 -11.71 -5.71 0.56
N GLY A 84 -10.45 -6.14 0.62
CA GLY A 84 -9.40 -5.43 1.34
C GLY A 84 -9.19 -4.04 0.76
N LEU A 85 -9.21 -3.91 -0.56
CA LEU A 85 -9.02 -2.62 -1.24
C LEU A 85 -10.22 -1.70 -1.05
N ILE A 86 -11.45 -2.23 -1.10
CA ILE A 86 -12.68 -1.51 -0.72
C ILE A 86 -12.53 -0.97 0.70
N THR A 87 -12.12 -1.81 1.65
CA THR A 87 -11.92 -1.40 3.05
C THR A 87 -10.95 -0.22 3.17
N LEU A 88 -9.80 -0.30 2.50
CA LEU A 88 -8.79 0.78 2.51
C LEU A 88 -9.31 2.07 1.85
N LYS A 89 -10.08 1.95 0.77
CA LYS A 89 -10.67 3.10 0.06
C LYS A 89 -11.78 3.77 0.88
N SER A 90 -12.63 3.00 1.55
CA SER A 90 -13.65 3.53 2.46
C SER A 90 -13.04 4.31 3.63
N LEU A 91 -11.85 3.94 4.10
CA LEU A 91 -11.11 4.70 5.12
C LEU A 91 -10.59 6.06 4.59
N ARG A 92 -10.35 6.20 3.28
CA ARG A 92 -9.92 7.47 2.67
C ARG A 92 -11.11 8.37 2.32
N GLY A 93 -12.16 7.80 1.73
CA GLY A 93 -13.42 8.48 1.44
C GLY A 93 -13.33 9.63 0.42
N SER A 94 -12.40 9.59 -0.54
CA SER A 94 -12.35 10.60 -1.61
C SER A 94 -13.42 10.36 -2.68
N GLY A 95 -13.73 11.38 -3.50
CA GLY A 95 -14.72 11.23 -4.58
C GLY A 95 -14.37 10.12 -5.59
N GLN A 96 -13.08 9.98 -5.94
CA GLN A 96 -12.58 8.91 -6.78
C GLN A 96 -12.72 7.53 -6.14
N ASP A 97 -12.65 7.44 -4.81
CA ASP A 97 -12.80 6.16 -4.11
C ASP A 97 -14.23 5.59 -4.21
N GLN A 98 -15.25 6.44 -4.44
CA GLN A 98 -16.62 5.97 -4.56
C GLN A 98 -16.82 5.16 -5.85
N ASP A 99 -16.35 5.68 -6.98
CA ASP A 99 -16.41 4.99 -8.27
C ASP A 99 -15.60 3.69 -8.22
N ASP A 100 -14.40 3.74 -7.62
CA ASP A 100 -13.56 2.56 -7.46
C ASP A 100 -14.21 1.47 -6.61
N ILE A 101 -14.92 1.83 -5.53
CA ILE A 101 -15.62 0.86 -4.66
C ILE A 101 -16.74 0.15 -5.43
N VAL A 102 -17.50 0.88 -6.26
CA VAL A 102 -18.55 0.27 -7.09
C VAL A 102 -17.96 -0.75 -8.05
N TYR A 103 -16.87 -0.39 -8.74
CA TYR A 103 -16.19 -1.31 -9.66
C TYR A 103 -15.60 -2.54 -8.94
N LEU A 104 -14.96 -2.35 -7.79
CA LEU A 104 -14.43 -3.46 -7.01
C LEU A 104 -15.54 -4.39 -6.47
N GLY A 105 -16.71 -3.82 -6.15
CA GLY A 105 -17.89 -4.59 -5.76
C GLY A 105 -18.35 -5.53 -6.87
N SER A 106 -18.40 -5.07 -8.13
CA SER A 106 -18.82 -5.94 -9.24
C SER A 106 -17.85 -7.09 -9.50
N ILE A 107 -16.55 -6.93 -9.23
CA ILE A 107 -15.58 -8.03 -9.33
C ILE A 107 -15.84 -9.08 -8.26
N THR A 108 -16.27 -8.66 -7.06
CA THR A 108 -16.51 -9.56 -5.93
C THR A 108 -17.81 -10.35 -6.09
N ASP A 109 -18.81 -9.79 -6.77
CA ASP A 109 -20.10 -10.43 -7.02
C ASP A 109 -20.08 -11.44 -8.20
N GLU A 110 -18.99 -11.49 -8.97
CA GLU A 110 -18.81 -12.42 -10.10
C GLU A 110 -18.17 -13.77 -9.72
N ASP A 111 -17.67 -13.92 -8.48
CA ASP A 111 -17.06 -15.13 -7.91
C ASP A 111 -18.03 -15.92 -6.99
#